data_AF-A0A0Q5Z395-F1
#
_entry.id   AF-A0A0Q5Z395-F1
#
_cell.length_a   1.000
_cell.length_b   1.000
_cell.length_c   1.000
_cell.angle_alpha   90.00
_cell.angle_beta   90.00
_cell.angle_gamma   90.00
#
_symmetry.space_group_name_H-M   'P 1'
#
loop_
_entity.id
_entity.type
_entity.pdbx_description
1 polymer ?
#
loop_
_entity_poly.entity_id
_entity_poly.type
_entity_poly.pdbx_seq_one_letter_code
_entity_poly.pdbx_strand_id
1 'polypeptide(L)' 'MAKLKLGAFEDAKPVKLTFELPTNIHRDLVTYAEVLARQTGQTISDPAKLIAPMLARFMATDRAFAKARRARQFPEQGDG' A
#
# COMPACT_ATOMS: atom_id res chain seq x y z
N MET A 1 21.22 -0.19 8.99
CA MET A 1 20.56 0.37 7.79
C MET A 1 19.15 -0.22 7.72
N ALA A 2 18.10 0.59 7.85
CA ALA A 2 16.72 0.10 7.80
C ALA A 2 16.32 -0.17 6.34
N LYS A 3 15.93 -1.41 6.03
CA LYS A 3 15.46 -1.83 4.70
C LYS A 3 14.03 -1.31 4.47
N LEU A 4 13.74 -0.76 3.29
CA LEU A 4 12.37 -0.36 2.93
C LEU A 4 11.45 -1.58 2.91
N LYS A 5 10.22 -1.39 3.38
CA LYS A 5 9.24 -2.48 3.64
C LYS A 5 8.43 -2.90 2.41
N LEU A 6 8.70 -2.34 1.24
CA LEU A 6 7.99 -2.66 -0.01
C LEU A 6 8.67 -3.84 -0.72
N GLY A 7 7.90 -4.86 -1.08
CA GLY A 7 8.33 -6.04 -1.85
C GLY A 7 7.85 -5.98 -3.29
N ALA A 8 8.02 -7.08 -4.05
CA ALA A 8 7.59 -7.19 -5.44
C ALA A 8 6.08 -6.89 -5.61
N PHE A 9 5.72 -6.30 -6.76
CA PHE A 9 4.35 -5.90 -7.09
C PHE A 9 3.48 -7.13 -7.43
N GLU A 10 2.30 -7.25 -6.82
CA GLU A 10 1.31 -8.28 -7.14
C GLU A 10 0.39 -7.85 -8.30
N ASP A 11 0.06 -8.81 -9.17
CA ASP A 11 -0.70 -8.62 -10.41
C ASP A 11 -2.20 -8.86 -10.16
N ALA A 12 -2.88 -7.89 -9.55
CA ALA A 12 -4.32 -7.95 -9.23
C ALA A 12 -5.18 -7.15 -10.25
N LYS A 13 -6.44 -7.55 -10.47
CA LYS A 13 -7.37 -6.81 -11.36
C LYS A 13 -7.52 -5.35 -10.90
N PRO A 14 -7.11 -4.35 -11.71
CA PRO A 14 -7.04 -2.97 -11.25
C PRO A 14 -8.42 -2.30 -11.28
N VAL A 15 -8.75 -1.57 -10.21
CA VAL A 15 -9.84 -0.59 -10.18
C VAL A 15 -9.24 0.80 -10.31
N LYS A 16 -9.70 1.59 -11.30
CA LYS A 16 -9.21 2.97 -11.49
C LYS A 16 -9.80 3.87 -10.41
N LEU A 17 -8.92 4.59 -9.71
CA LEU A 17 -9.26 5.61 -8.73
C LEU A 17 -8.59 6.92 -9.15
N THR A 18 -9.34 8.02 -9.10
CA THR A 18 -8.80 9.37 -9.26
C THR A 18 -8.75 10.03 -7.89
N PHE A 19 -7.59 10.50 -7.47
CA PHE A 19 -7.42 11.21 -6.21
C PHE A 19 -6.31 12.25 -6.35
N GLU A 20 -6.40 13.29 -5.53
CA GLU A 20 -5.40 14.35 -5.47
C GLU A 20 -4.48 14.13 -4.26
N LEU A 21 -3.19 14.39 -4.46
CA LEU A 21 -2.20 14.33 -3.40
C LEU A 21 -1.74 15.74 -3.04
N PRO A 22 -1.58 16.07 -1.74
CA PRO A 22 -0.86 17.26 -1.32
C PRO A 22 0.54 17.29 -1.95
N THR A 23 1.02 18.48 -2.33
CA THR A 23 2.29 18.63 -3.07
C THR A 23 3.50 18.07 -2.32
N ASN A 24 3.54 18.21 -1.00
CA ASN A 24 4.59 17.63 -0.16
C ASN A 24 4.60 16.10 -0.26
N ILE A 25 3.44 15.46 -0.18
CA ILE A 25 3.31 14.00 -0.27
C ILE A 25 3.73 13.49 -1.65
N HIS A 26 3.38 14.20 -2.73
CA HIS A 26 3.85 13.84 -4.07
C HIS A 26 5.39 13.89 -4.17
N ARG A 27 6.01 14.96 -3.64
CA ARG A 27 7.48 15.09 -3.63
C ARG A 27 8.14 13.96 -2.85
N ASP A 28 7.62 13.65 -1.66
CA ASP A 28 8.13 12.57 -0.83
C ASP A 28 7.97 11.20 -1.52
N LEU A 29 6.86 10.99 -2.24
CA LEU A 29 6.61 9.77 -3.01
C LEU A 29 7.62 9.60 -4.16
N VAL A 30 7.97 10.69 -4.86
CA VAL A 30 9.02 10.69 -5.91
C VAL A 30 10.37 10.32 -5.29
N THR A 31 10.75 10.98 -4.19
CA THR A 31 12.01 10.66 -3.49
C THR A 31 12.04 9.22 -2.98
N TYR A 32 10.91 8.71 -2.47
CA TYR A 32 10.79 7.32 -2.05
C TYR A 32 11.02 6.36 -3.22
N ALA A 33 10.43 6.64 -4.39
CA ALA A 33 10.62 5.84 -5.59
C ALA A 33 12.09 5.77 -6.01
N GLU A 34 12.81 6.90 -5.98
CA GLU A 34 14.24 6.94 -6.29
C GLU A 34 15.08 6.12 -5.32
N VAL A 35 14.82 6.24 -4.02
CA VAL A 35 15.54 5.48 -2.99
C VAL A 35 15.26 3.99 -3.14
N LEU A 36 14.00 3.62 -3.36
CA LEU A 36 13.62 2.22 -3.55
C LEU A 36 14.27 1.64 -4.82
N ALA A 37 14.27 2.36 -5.94
CA ALA A 37 14.89 1.94 -7.18
C ALA A 37 16.39 1.67 -7.02
N ARG A 38 17.10 2.54 -6.27
CA ARG A 38 18.51 2.33 -5.94
C ARG A 38 18.73 1.09 -5.06
N GLN A 39 17.80 0.77 -4.15
CA GLN A 39 17.91 -0.39 -3.26
C GLN A 39 17.58 -1.72 -3.94
N THR A 40 16.63 -1.72 -4.88
CA THR A 40 16.16 -2.94 -5.54
C THR A 40 16.81 -3.17 -6.91
N GLY A 41 17.48 -2.17 -7.47
CA GLY A 41 17.97 -2.17 -8.85
C GLY A 41 16.85 -2.12 -9.89
N GLN A 42 15.61 -1.89 -9.48
CA GLN A 42 14.44 -1.83 -10.37
C GLN A 42 14.04 -0.37 -10.63
N THR A 43 13.94 0.00 -11.91
CA THR A 43 13.46 1.33 -12.28
C THR A 43 11.97 1.47 -11.95
N ILE A 44 11.62 2.52 -11.20
CA ILE A 44 10.24 2.90 -10.92
C ILE A 44 9.94 4.16 -11.73
N SER A 45 9.34 4.00 -12.90
CA SER A 45 9.06 5.10 -13.83
C SER A 45 7.83 5.93 -13.44
N ASP A 46 6.94 5.36 -12.64
CA ASP A 46 5.73 6.03 -12.17
C ASP A 46 5.61 5.83 -10.64
N PRO A 47 5.88 6.89 -9.83
CA PRO A 47 5.75 6.84 -8.38
C PRO A 47 4.34 6.48 -7.91
N ALA A 48 3.29 6.78 -8.69
CA ALA A 48 1.92 6.46 -8.32
C ALA A 48 1.67 4.95 -8.22
N LYS A 49 2.45 4.13 -8.93
CA LYS A 49 2.38 2.67 -8.82
C LYS A 49 2.78 2.14 -7.44
N LEU A 50 3.43 2.95 -6.61
CA LEU A 50 3.75 2.58 -5.23
C LEU A 50 2.56 2.73 -4.28
N ILE A 51 1.54 3.49 -4.65
CA ILE A 51 0.43 3.81 -3.76
C ILE A 51 -0.36 2.55 -3.41
N ALA A 52 -0.68 1.72 -4.41
CA ALA A 52 -1.37 0.44 -4.20
C ALA A 52 -0.61 -0.50 -3.24
N PRO A 53 0.67 -0.87 -3.47
CA PRO A 53 1.40 -1.74 -2.55
C PRO A 53 1.68 -1.10 -1.19
N MET A 54 1.84 0.23 -1.10
CA MET A 54 1.95 0.93 0.19
C MET A 54 0.66 0.82 1.01
N LEU A 55 -0.50 1.04 0.39
CA LEU A 55 -1.80 0.88 1.04
C LEU A 55 -2.04 -0.57 1.45
N ALA A 56 -1.73 -1.53 0.57
CA ALA A 56 -1.82 -2.95 0.90
C ALA A 56 -0.95 -3.31 2.10
N ARG A 57 0.30 -2.82 2.14
CA ARG A 57 1.22 -3.04 3.26
C ARG A 57 0.71 -2.41 4.55
N PHE A 58 0.18 -1.19 4.48
CA PHE A 58 -0.41 -0.49 5.62
C PHE A 58 -1.57 -1.31 6.21
N MET A 59 -2.55 -1.68 5.37
CA MET A 59 -3.71 -2.48 5.78
C MET A 59 -3.31 -3.84 6.33
N ALA A 60 -2.30 -4.50 5.75
CA ALA A 60 -1.81 -5.79 6.23
C ALA A 60 -1.15 -5.71 7.62
N THR A 61 -0.56 -4.56 7.97
CA THR A 61 0.11 -4.35 9.27
C THR A 61 -0.78 -3.80 10.36
N ASP A 62 -1.91 -3.19 10.01
CA ASP A 62 -2.87 -2.67 10.96
C ASP A 62 -3.69 -3.82 11.59
N ARG A 63 -3.32 -4.18 12.83
CA ARG A 63 -4.00 -5.25 13.58
C ARG A 63 -5.44 -4.89 13.94
N ALA A 64 -5.72 -3.62 14.20
CA ALA A 64 -7.08 -3.17 14.53
C ALA A 64 -7.97 -3.31 13.29
N PHE A 65 -7.48 -2.90 12.13
CA PHE A 65 -8.13 -3.14 10.85
C PHE A 65 -8.34 -4.63 10.58
N ALA A 66 -7.30 -5.46 10.79
CA ALA A 66 -7.41 -6.90 10.58
C ALA A 66 -8.48 -7.55 11.48
N LYS A 67 -8.61 -7.12 12.74
CA LYS A 67 -9.65 -7.57 13.66
C LYS A 67 -11.05 -7.14 13.18
N ALA A 68 -11.22 -5.87 12.83
CA ALA A 68 -12.49 -5.34 12.33
C ALA A 68 -12.94 -6.02 11.03
N ARG A 69 -11.99 -6.30 10.12
CA ARG A 69 -12.26 -7.01 8.86
C ARG A 69 -12.76 -8.43 9.11
N ARG A 70 -12.15 -9.17 10.05
CA ARG A 70 -12.63 -10.51 10.44
C ARG A 70 -14.04 -10.44 11.03
N ALA A 71 -14.29 -9.50 11.94
CA ALA A 71 -15.61 -9.31 12.53
C ALA A 71 -16.71 -8.91 11.53
N ARG A 72 -16.35 -8.35 10.37
CA ARG A 72 -17.29 -8.10 9.26
C ARG A 72 -17.43 -9.28 8.28
N GLN A 73 -16.43 -10.16 8.21
CA GLN A 73 -16.47 -11.35 7.35
C GLN A 73 -17.30 -12.48 7.97
N PHE A 74 -17.30 -12.57 9.30
CA PHE A 74 -18.30 -13.34 10.02
C PHE A 74 -19.46 -12.39 10.31
N PRO A 75 -20.59 -12.43 9.59
CA PRO A 75 -21.79 -11.80 10.13
C PRO A 75 -22.01 -12.42 11.52
N GLU A 76 -22.46 -11.64 12.48
CA GLU A 76 -22.89 -12.15 13.78
C GLU A 76 -24.03 -13.15 13.54
N GLN A 77 -23.68 -14.41 13.27
CA GLN A 77 -24.58 -15.54 13.31
C GLN A 77 -24.59 -16.04 14.74
N GLY A 78 -25.72 -15.75 15.41
CA GLY A 78 -26.12 -16.41 16.63
C GLY A 78 -26.38 -15.45 17.77
N ASP A 79 -27.56 -14.82 17.77
CA ASP A 79 -28.38 -14.94 18.97
C ASP A 79 -29.88 -14.94 18.62
N GLY A 80 -30.56 -15.91 19.23
CA GLY A 80 -32.01 -16.12 19.42
C GLY A 80 -33.02 -15.55 18.44
#